data_AF-A0A5J5B428-F1
#
_entry.id   AF-A0A5J5B428-F1
#
_cell.length_a   1.000
_cell.length_b   1.000
_cell.length_c   1.000
_cell.angle_alpha   90.00
_cell.angle_beta   90.00
_cell.angle_gamma   90.00
#
_symmetry.space_group_name_H-M   'P 1'
#
loop_
_entity.id
_entity.type
_entity.pdbx_description
1 polymer ?
#
loop_
_entity_poly.entity_id
_entity_poly.type
_entity_poly.pdbx_seq_one_letter_code
_entity_poly.pdbx_strand_id
1 'polypeptide(L)'
;MEGNDVFVLIKQFTEYNITIPDFLGMKIIMEKYNVQTCGYCPEVQVGPKGHKVRMCKASKHQSRNGLHAWQEATIDDLVGPNYVWHVQDLHGPALVNNLKRYYGKAPAVVELCVQAGDLFQINIGV
;
A
#
# COMPACT_ATOMS: atom_id res chain seq x y z
N MET A 1 0.65 29.38 -17.83
CA MET A 1 2.02 28.84 -17.64
C MET A 1 2.57 29.49 -16.39
N GLU A 2 2.53 28.82 -15.24
CA GLU A 2 3.44 29.09 -14.11
C GLU A 2 3.29 27.99 -13.02
N GLY A 3 4.18 27.00 -13.11
CA GLY A 3 5.00 26.61 -11.97
C GLY A 3 4.52 25.52 -10.99
N ASN A 4 3.22 25.26 -10.81
CA ASN A 4 2.76 24.43 -9.68
C ASN A 4 2.00 23.14 -10.05
N ASP A 5 1.41 23.05 -11.24
CA ASP A 5 0.56 21.90 -11.61
C ASP A 5 1.39 20.64 -11.96
N VAL A 6 2.62 20.85 -12.42
CA VAL A 6 3.56 19.77 -12.69
C VAL A 6 4.10 19.16 -11.40
N PHE A 7 4.17 19.90 -10.28
CA PHE A 7 4.69 19.35 -9.02
C PHE A 7 3.76 18.35 -8.34
N VAL A 8 2.44 18.45 -8.54
CA VAL A 8 1.49 17.46 -8.01
C VAL A 8 1.63 16.16 -8.78
N LEU A 9 1.69 16.22 -10.12
CA LEU A 9 1.87 15.05 -10.96
C LEU A 9 3.30 14.46 -10.87
N ILE A 10 4.35 15.29 -10.78
CA ILE A 10 5.72 14.81 -10.53
C ILE A 10 5.86 14.27 -9.10
N LYS A 11 5.14 14.76 -8.08
CA LYS A 11 5.08 14.05 -6.78
C LYS A 11 4.37 12.71 -6.90
N GLN A 12 3.32 12.63 -7.71
CA GLN A 12 2.65 11.38 -8.04
C GLN A 12 3.61 10.40 -8.74
N PHE A 13 4.57 10.88 -9.54
CA PHE A 13 5.64 10.08 -10.15
C PHE A 13 6.91 9.90 -9.31
N THR A 14 7.25 10.77 -8.36
CA THR A 14 8.46 10.63 -7.50
C THR A 14 8.19 9.88 -6.19
N GLU A 15 6.92 9.65 -5.84
CA GLU A 15 6.54 8.59 -4.91
C GLU A 15 6.67 7.17 -5.54
N TYR A 16 7.00 7.04 -6.83
CA TYR A 16 7.40 5.75 -7.43
C TYR A 16 8.77 5.25 -6.97
N ASN A 17 9.52 6.03 -6.19
CA ASN A 17 10.75 5.55 -5.57
C ASN A 17 10.52 4.72 -4.28
N ILE A 18 9.26 4.38 -3.94
CA ILE A 18 8.94 3.47 -2.83
C ILE A 18 8.17 2.20 -3.29
N THR A 19 7.82 2.00 -4.56
CA THR A 19 6.80 0.98 -4.90
C THR A 19 7.16 -0.09 -5.93
N ILE A 20 8.08 0.15 -6.86
CA ILE A 20 8.51 -0.89 -7.83
C ILE A 20 9.76 -1.66 -7.36
N PRO A 21 10.80 -1.00 -6.80
CA PRO A 21 12.00 -1.70 -6.31
C PRO A 21 11.70 -2.60 -5.12
N ASP A 22 10.85 -2.14 -4.20
CA ASP A 22 10.52 -2.87 -2.97
C ASP A 22 9.68 -4.11 -3.26
N PHE A 23 8.68 -4.02 -4.16
CA PHE A 23 7.90 -5.18 -4.56
C PHE A 23 8.74 -6.26 -5.25
N LEU A 24 9.58 -5.86 -6.21
CA LEU A 24 10.46 -6.80 -6.92
C LEU A 24 11.49 -7.41 -5.97
N GLY A 25 12.08 -6.60 -5.09
CA GLY A 25 13.01 -7.07 -4.07
C GLY A 25 12.38 -8.07 -3.11
N MET A 26 11.17 -7.79 -2.61
CA MET A 26 10.44 -8.71 -1.74
C MET A 26 10.09 -10.00 -2.47
N LYS A 27 9.65 -9.92 -3.72
CA LYS A 27 9.34 -11.11 -4.53
C LYS A 27 10.56 -12.02 -4.70
N ILE A 28 11.72 -11.46 -5.01
CA ILE A 28 12.98 -12.23 -5.12
C ILE A 28 13.34 -12.92 -3.79
N ILE A 29 13.16 -12.22 -2.66
CA ILE A 29 13.40 -12.79 -1.33
C ILE A 29 12.45 -13.95 -1.06
N MET A 30 11.16 -13.78 -1.34
CA MET A 30 10.13 -14.81 -1.12
C MET A 30 10.27 -16.01 -2.06
N GLU A 31 10.78 -15.82 -3.29
CA GLU A 31 11.13 -16.91 -4.21
C GLU A 31 12.33 -17.73 -3.71
N LYS A 32 13.27 -17.08 -3.00
CA LYS A 32 14.52 -17.70 -2.55
C LYS A 32 14.46 -18.25 -1.13
N TYR A 33 13.65 -17.65 -0.27
CA TYR A 33 13.57 -17.95 1.15
C TYR A 33 12.12 -18.03 1.59
N ASN A 34 11.82 -18.98 2.47
CA ASN A 34 10.57 -18.96 3.21
C ASN A 34 10.52 -17.68 4.05
N VAL A 35 9.39 -16.99 4.01
CA VAL A 35 9.13 -15.81 4.82
C VAL A 35 7.92 -16.11 5.69
N GLN A 36 7.99 -15.73 6.96
CA GLN A 36 6.97 -15.93 7.96
C GLN A 36 6.51 -14.56 8.46
N THR A 37 5.20 -14.39 8.64
CA THR A 37 4.60 -13.19 9.22
C THR A 37 3.75 -13.58 10.42
N CYS A 38 3.58 -12.66 11.38
CA CYS A 38 2.66 -12.87 12.49
C CYS A 38 1.27 -12.33 12.12
N GLY A 39 0.22 -13.16 12.24
CA GLY A 39 -1.15 -12.72 11.95
C GLY A 39 -1.73 -11.65 12.89
N TYR A 40 -0.97 -11.16 13.88
CA TYR A 40 -1.45 -10.19 14.87
C TYR A 40 -0.57 -8.95 15.04
N CYS A 41 0.73 -9.03 14.72
CA CYS A 41 1.66 -7.90 14.80
C CYS A 41 2.45 -7.78 13.49
N PRO A 42 3.01 -6.61 13.17
CA PRO A 42 3.70 -6.39 11.89
C PRO A 42 5.10 -7.03 11.83
N GLU A 43 5.32 -8.12 12.57
CA GLU A 43 6.63 -8.77 12.61
C GLU A 43 6.76 -9.82 11.50
N VAL A 44 7.89 -9.74 10.80
CA VAL A 44 8.25 -10.61 9.68
C VAL A 44 9.60 -11.25 9.96
N GLN A 45 9.72 -12.53 9.65
CA GLN A 45 10.94 -13.30 9.78
C GLN A 45 11.26 -14.07 8.50
N VAL A 46 12.50 -13.98 8.05
CA VAL A 46 13.02 -14.81 6.95
C VAL A 46 13.55 -16.13 7.52
N GLY A 47 13.10 -17.24 6.96
CA GLY A 47 13.48 -18.60 7.33
C GLY A 47 12.29 -19.57 7.33
N PRO A 48 12.56 -20.89 7.35
CA PRO A 48 11.53 -21.93 7.23
C PRO A 48 10.57 -21.99 8.42
N LYS A 49 10.94 -21.42 9.57
CA LYS A 49 10.13 -21.39 10.79
C LYS A 49 10.34 -20.07 11.52
N GLY A 50 9.26 -19.50 12.03
CA GLY A 50 9.33 -18.36 12.93
C GLY A 50 9.95 -18.70 14.28
N HIS A 51 10.49 -17.69 14.96
CA HIS A 51 11.16 -17.85 16.23
C HIS A 51 10.18 -18.15 17.37
N LYS A 52 10.70 -18.66 18.50
CA LYS A 52 9.91 -18.95 19.71
C LYS A 52 10.01 -17.88 20.81
N VAL A 53 10.68 -16.75 20.54
CA VAL A 53 10.77 -15.62 21.47
C VAL A 53 9.36 -15.08 21.78
N ARG A 54 9.08 -14.86 23.06
CA ARG A 54 7.78 -14.42 23.57
C ARG A 54 7.70 -12.89 23.66
N MET A 55 7.76 -12.22 22.51
CA MET A 55 7.80 -10.76 22.43
C MET A 55 6.70 -10.15 21.56
N CYS A 56 5.67 -10.92 21.19
CA CYS A 56 4.55 -10.40 20.43
C CYS A 56 3.79 -9.36 21.27
N LYS A 57 3.73 -8.13 20.79
CA LYS A 57 3.05 -6.99 21.44
C LYS A 57 1.63 -6.73 20.93
N ALA A 58 1.10 -7.63 20.11
CA ALA A 58 -0.25 -7.48 19.56
C ALA A 58 -1.34 -7.50 20.65
N SER A 59 -2.56 -7.11 20.26
CA SER A 59 -3.73 -7.25 21.13
C SER A 59 -3.91 -8.71 21.57
N LYS A 60 -4.35 -8.89 22.81
CA LYS A 60 -4.56 -10.20 23.45
C LYS A 60 -3.31 -11.10 23.49
N HIS A 61 -2.09 -10.57 23.35
CA HIS A 61 -0.85 -11.36 23.43
C HIS A 61 -0.70 -12.14 24.75
N GLN A 62 -1.27 -11.64 25.85
CA GLN A 62 -1.29 -12.33 27.15
C GLN A 62 -1.95 -13.72 27.06
N SER A 63 -3.05 -13.84 26.31
CA SER A 63 -3.72 -15.13 26.07
C SER A 63 -2.87 -16.12 25.26
N ARG A 64 -1.91 -15.60 24.49
CA ARG A 64 -0.93 -16.37 23.70
C ARG A 64 0.43 -16.43 24.38
N ASN A 65 0.55 -15.98 25.63
CA ASN A 65 1.81 -15.94 26.39
C ASN A 65 2.95 -15.21 25.64
N GLY A 66 2.61 -14.11 24.95
CA GLY A 66 3.56 -13.33 24.14
C GLY A 66 4.06 -14.03 22.87
N LEU A 67 3.54 -15.21 22.51
CA LEU A 67 3.93 -15.92 21.29
C LEU A 67 3.33 -15.28 20.04
N HIS A 68 4.10 -15.37 18.94
CA HIS A 68 3.66 -15.03 17.60
C HIS A 68 2.80 -16.17 17.03
N ALA A 69 1.79 -15.80 16.25
CA ALA A 69 1.06 -16.74 15.42
C ALA A 69 1.64 -16.69 14.02
N TRP A 70 2.72 -17.44 13.82
CA TRP A 70 3.41 -17.50 12.54
C TRP A 70 2.55 -18.15 11.48
N GLN A 71 2.54 -17.53 10.31
CA GLN A 71 2.00 -18.06 9.07
C GLN A 71 2.97 -17.75 7.93
N GLU A 72 2.82 -18.49 6.83
CA GLU A 72 3.56 -18.17 5.61
C GLU A 72 3.14 -16.78 5.12
N ALA A 73 4.13 -15.93 4.84
CA ALA A 73 3.88 -14.58 4.37
C ALA A 73 3.44 -14.60 2.92
N THR A 74 2.52 -13.70 2.59
CA THR A 74 2.15 -13.31 1.24
C THR A 74 2.81 -11.98 0.89
N ILE A 75 2.80 -11.62 -0.39
CA ILE A 75 3.36 -10.34 -0.82
C ILE A 75 2.62 -9.15 -0.19
N ASP A 76 1.32 -9.31 0.09
CA ASP A 76 0.48 -8.26 0.71
C ASP A 76 0.83 -8.04 2.19
N ASP A 77 1.44 -9.02 2.86
CA ASP A 77 1.92 -8.88 4.25
C ASP A 77 3.19 -8.02 4.35
N LEU A 78 3.93 -7.91 3.24
CA LEU A 78 5.21 -7.17 3.13
C LEU A 78 5.01 -5.82 2.46
N VAL A 79 4.23 -5.81 1.38
CA VAL A 79 3.91 -4.64 0.57
C VAL A 79 2.40 -4.45 0.64
N GLY A 80 1.96 -3.86 1.75
CA GLY A 80 0.54 -3.61 1.96
C GLY A 80 -0.07 -2.75 0.85
N PRO A 81 -1.39 -2.84 0.64
CA PRO A 81 -2.07 -2.02 -0.37
C PRO A 81 -1.85 -0.54 -0.12
N ASN A 82 -1.37 0.17 -1.14
CA ASN A 82 -1.26 1.62 -1.10
C ASN A 82 -2.65 2.25 -1.24
N TYR A 83 -3.03 3.05 -0.25
CA TYR A 83 -4.29 3.79 -0.25
C TYR A 83 -4.04 5.27 -0.52
N VAL A 84 -4.76 5.79 -1.50
CA VAL A 84 -4.71 7.20 -1.91
C VAL A 84 -6.03 7.88 -1.59
N TRP A 85 -6.03 9.22 -1.51
CA TRP A 85 -7.25 9.99 -1.36
C TRP A 85 -8.06 9.91 -2.65
N HIS A 86 -9.34 9.58 -2.52
CA HIS A 86 -10.24 9.45 -3.66
C HIS A 86 -10.66 10.84 -4.16
N VAL A 87 -10.57 11.07 -5.47
CA VAL A 87 -11.08 12.28 -6.12
C VAL A 87 -12.50 11.99 -6.63
N GLN A 88 -13.50 12.57 -5.98
CA GLN A 88 -14.91 12.31 -6.31
C GLN A 88 -15.35 12.92 -7.65
N ASP A 89 -14.84 14.12 -7.97
CA ASP A 89 -15.11 14.84 -9.20
C ASP A 89 -13.78 15.19 -9.87
N LEU A 90 -13.47 14.52 -10.98
CA LEU A 90 -12.22 14.68 -11.72
C LEU A 90 -12.14 15.99 -12.50
N HIS A 91 -13.28 16.65 -12.74
CA HIS A 91 -13.35 17.99 -13.34
C HIS A 91 -13.54 19.10 -12.29
N GLY A 92 -13.69 18.70 -11.03
CA GLY A 92 -13.81 19.59 -9.89
C GLY A 92 -12.46 20.17 -9.44
N PRO A 93 -12.47 21.02 -8.39
CA PRO A 93 -11.25 21.57 -7.82
C PRO A 93 -10.37 20.46 -7.21
N ALA A 94 -9.05 20.62 -7.35
CA ALA A 94 -8.08 19.69 -6.77
C ALA A 94 -8.26 19.53 -5.25
N LEU A 95 -7.92 18.33 -4.74
CA LEU A 95 -7.96 18.05 -3.31
C LEU A 95 -7.07 19.03 -2.52
N VAL A 96 -7.61 19.58 -1.44
CA VAL A 96 -6.90 20.52 -0.58
C VAL A 96 -6.39 19.81 0.66
N ASN A 97 -5.10 19.89 0.94
CA ASN A 97 -4.45 19.17 2.04
C ASN A 97 -5.09 19.46 3.42
N ASN A 98 -5.57 20.68 3.64
CA ASN A 98 -6.25 21.08 4.89
C ASN A 98 -7.57 20.31 5.13
N LEU A 99 -8.16 19.74 4.08
CA LEU A 99 -9.42 19.00 4.12
C LEU A 99 -9.24 17.48 4.07
N LYS A 100 -7.99 16.98 4.09
CA LYS A 100 -7.69 15.54 3.94
C LYS A 100 -8.48 14.63 4.88
N ARG A 101 -8.81 15.09 6.09
CA ARG A 101 -9.60 14.34 7.07
C ARG A 101 -11.05 14.04 6.65
N TYR A 102 -11.55 14.73 5.62
CA TYR A 102 -12.91 14.61 5.11
C TYR A 102 -13.00 13.80 3.80
N TYR A 103 -11.88 13.43 3.21
CA TYR A 103 -11.86 12.65 1.98
C TYR A 103 -11.89 11.16 2.29
N GLY A 104 -12.56 10.39 1.42
CA GLY A 104 -12.43 8.94 1.41
C GLY A 104 -11.05 8.51 0.91
N LYS A 105 -10.61 7.31 1.29
CA LYS A 105 -9.45 6.66 0.69
C LYS A 105 -9.88 5.45 -0.14
N ALA A 106 -9.23 5.26 -1.27
CA ALA A 106 -9.39 4.09 -2.13
C ALA A 106 -8.02 3.43 -2.39
N PRO A 107 -7.98 2.12 -2.72
CA PRO A 107 -6.75 1.51 -3.20
C PRO A 107 -6.21 2.25 -4.43
N ALA A 108 -4.91 2.46 -4.51
CA ALA A 108 -4.26 3.22 -5.57
C ALA A 108 -4.59 2.68 -6.97
N VAL A 109 -4.67 1.35 -7.13
CA VAL A 109 -5.05 0.73 -8.40
C VAL A 109 -6.49 1.07 -8.81
N VAL A 110 -7.41 1.15 -7.84
CA VAL A 110 -8.82 1.50 -8.10
C VAL A 110 -8.91 2.96 -8.53
N GLU A 111 -8.24 3.86 -7.80
CA GLU A 111 -8.20 5.28 -8.15
C GLU A 111 -7.57 5.51 -9.54
N LEU A 112 -6.49 4.79 -9.85
CA LEU A 112 -5.86 4.86 -11.17
C LEU A 112 -6.82 4.43 -12.28
N CYS A 113 -7.57 3.35 -12.08
CA CYS A 113 -8.57 2.90 -13.05
C CYS A 113 -9.71 3.91 -13.24
N VAL A 114 -10.18 4.55 -12.17
CA VAL A 114 -11.21 5.59 -12.23
C VAL A 114 -10.71 6.81 -13.03
N GLN A 115 -9.51 7.29 -12.72
CA GLN A 115 -8.88 8.41 -13.43
C GLN A 115 -8.62 8.08 -14.90
N ALA A 116 -8.12 6.89 -15.20
CA ALA A 116 -7.89 6.44 -16.56
C ALA A 116 -9.21 6.30 -17.34
N GLY A 117 -10.26 5.76 -16.73
CA GLY A 117 -11.57 5.61 -17.36
C GLY A 117 -12.19 6.95 -17.81
N ASP A 118 -12.00 8.00 -17.02
CA ASP A 118 -12.41 9.37 -17.36
C ASP A 118 -11.54 9.96 -18.47
N LEU A 119 -10.21 9.73 -18.41
CA LEU A 119 -9.27 10.10 -19.48
C LEU A 119 -9.62 9.44 -20.83
N PHE A 120 -10.30 8.28 -20.83
CA PHE A 120 -10.74 7.57 -22.04
C PHE A 120 -12.19 7.88 -22.48
N GLN A 121 -12.92 8.80 -21.83
CA GLN A 121 -14.25 9.25 -22.29
C GLN A 121 -14.23 10.27 -23.44
N ILE A 122 -13.11 10.46 -24.14
CA ILE A 122 -13.03 11.39 -25.27
C ILE A 122 -12.75 10.61 -26.57
N ASN A 123 -13.76 10.59 -27.44
CA ASN A 123 -13.85 10.02 -28.79
C ASN A 123 -14.28 8.55 -28.94
N ILE A 124 -15.47 8.21 -28.44
CA ILE A 124 -16.38 7.39 -29.25
C ILE A 124 -17.48 8.34 -29.72
N GLY A 125 -17.32 8.85 -30.94
CA GLY A 125 -18.37 9.61 -31.61
C GLY A 125 -19.60 8.73 -31.76
N VAL A 126 -20.67 9.12 -31.06
CA VAL A 126 -22.07 8.84 -31.43
C VAL A 126 -22.74 10.17 -31.68
#